data_AF-A0A662RSL0-F1
#
_entry.id   AF-A0A662RSL0-F1
#
_cell.length_a   1.000
_cell.length_b   1.000
_cell.length_c   1.000
_cell.angle_alpha   90.00
_cell.angle_beta   90.00
_cell.angle_gamma   90.00
#
_symmetry.space_group_name_H-M   'P 1'
#
loop_
_entity.id
_entity.type
_entity.pdbx_description
1 polymer ?
#
loop_
_entity_poly.entity_id
_entity_poly.type
_entity_poly.pdbx_seq_one_letter_code
_entity_poly.pdbx_strand_id
1 'polypeptide(L)'
;MASRHRHRYTIVGIDPGTTLGLAMLDLEGKPIEVFSSKNYSISDAIRRIISYGTPLIVASDVTPTPSMVKKISKVFSSHIHELSESLSTEEKIALTKGEGYEYRNVHERDALAACLYAFKRYKKKFAQVRKKTPPDVDVEEVKALVIKGVS
;
A
#
# COMPACT_ATOMS: atom_id res chain seq x y z
N MET A 1 -12.50 24.87 1.43
CA MET A 1 -12.76 23.43 1.24
C MET A 1 -11.90 22.94 0.09
N ALA A 2 -10.72 22.40 0.38
CA ALA A 2 -9.81 21.92 -0.65
C ALA A 2 -10.34 20.60 -1.22
N SER A 3 -10.51 20.55 -2.55
CA SER A 3 -10.77 19.33 -3.31
C SER A 3 -9.69 18.31 -2.97
N ARG A 4 -9.98 17.36 -2.07
CA ARG A 4 -9.13 16.20 -1.85
C ARG A 4 -9.24 15.37 -3.11
N HIS A 5 -8.25 15.47 -4.01
CA HIS A 5 -8.05 14.48 -5.05
C HIS A 5 -8.01 13.11 -4.35
N ARG A 6 -9.14 12.39 -4.38
CA ARG A 6 -9.18 11.00 -3.93
C ARG A 6 -8.38 10.23 -4.96
N HIS A 7 -7.27 9.65 -4.54
CA HIS A 7 -6.57 8.68 -5.38
C HIS A 7 -7.56 7.54 -5.64
N ARG A 8 -7.74 7.14 -6.91
CA ARG A 8 -8.72 6.10 -7.21
C ARG A 8 -8.27 4.77 -6.62
N TYR A 9 -6.99 4.46 -6.83
CA TYR A 9 -6.35 3.24 -6.35
C TYR A 9 -5.13 3.53 -5.49
N THR A 10 -4.94 2.73 -4.44
CA THR A 10 -3.80 2.85 -3.52
C THR A 10 -3.11 1.50 -3.29
N ILE A 11 -1.82 1.56 -2.94
CA ILE A 11 -1.07 0.44 -2.36
C ILE A 11 -0.99 0.70 -0.87
N VAL A 12 -1.48 -0.22 -0.05
CA VAL A 12 -1.57 -0.05 1.40
C VAL A 12 -0.61 -0.98 2.11
N GLY A 13 0.27 -0.43 2.92
CA GLY A 13 1.13 -1.15 3.85
C GLY A 13 0.55 -1.13 5.25
N ILE A 14 0.59 -2.26 5.94
CA ILE A 14 0.01 -2.43 7.27
C ILE A 14 1.03 -3.12 8.18
N ASP A 15 1.39 -2.45 9.28
CA ASP A 15 2.11 -3.03 10.41
C ASP A 15 1.11 -3.28 11.56
N PRO A 16 0.68 -4.53 11.78
CA PRO A 16 -0.33 -4.85 12.79
C PRO A 16 0.28 -5.04 14.17
N GLY A 17 -0.43 -4.59 15.20
CA GLY A 17 -0.04 -4.77 16.59
C GLY A 17 -0.84 -3.88 17.51
N THR A 18 -0.36 -3.72 18.75
CA THR A 18 -0.94 -2.77 19.72
C THR A 18 -0.91 -1.33 19.17
N THR A 19 0.16 -0.99 18.47
CA THR A 19 0.24 0.20 17.62
C THR A 19 0.09 -0.26 16.19
N LEU A 20 -0.98 0.17 15.51
CA LEU A 20 -1.15 -0.08 14.09
C LEU A 20 -0.32 0.96 13.33
N GLY A 21 0.55 0.52 12.42
CA GLY A 21 1.13 1.33 11.36
C GLY A 21 0.34 1.17 10.06
N LEU A 22 0.12 2.28 9.35
CA LEU A 22 -0.58 2.32 8.07
C LEU A 22 0.16 3.28 7.13
N ALA A 23 0.45 2.83 5.91
CA ALA A 23 1.01 3.67 4.86
C ALA A 23 0.23 3.47 3.56
N MET A 24 0.10 4.52 2.75
CA MET A 24 -0.57 4.48 1.46
C MET A 24 0.26 5.18 0.40
N LEU A 25 0.44 4.53 -0.74
CA LEU A 25 1.02 5.11 -1.95
C LEU A 25 -0.02 5.13 -3.08
N ASP A 26 0.16 6.04 -4.02
CA ASP A 26 -0.50 5.93 -5.33
C ASP A 26 0.18 4.86 -6.21
N LEU A 27 -0.34 4.67 -7.43
CA LEU A 27 0.20 3.70 -8.39
C LEU A 27 1.47 4.18 -9.12
N GLU A 28 2.02 5.33 -8.72
CA GLU A 28 3.31 5.88 -9.18
C GLU A 28 4.38 5.82 -8.07
N GLY A 29 3.99 5.42 -6.85
CA GLY A 29 4.87 5.26 -5.71
C GLY A 29 4.98 6.52 -4.85
N LYS A 30 4.15 7.54 -5.08
CA LYS A 30 4.13 8.74 -4.27
C LYS A 30 3.38 8.48 -2.96
N PRO A 31 3.91 8.92 -1.81
CA PRO A 31 3.23 8.77 -0.53
C PRO A 31 1.99 9.66 -0.46
N ILE A 32 0.87 9.06 -0.05
CA ILE A 32 -0.41 9.72 0.18
C ILE A 32 -0.59 9.99 1.67
N GLU A 33 -0.31 8.98 2.50
CA GLU A 33 -0.54 9.04 3.94
C GLU A 33 0.39 8.05 4.65
N VAL A 34 0.96 8.46 5.78
CA VAL A 34 1.68 7.60 6.73
C VAL A 34 1.15 7.91 8.13
N PHE A 35 0.67 6.90 8.82
CA PHE A 35 -0.09 7.05 10.05
C PHE A 35 0.18 5.90 11.02
N SER A 36 0.19 6.21 12.31
CA SER A 36 0.14 5.20 13.36
C SER A 36 -0.74 5.61 14.52
N SER A 37 -1.33 4.63 15.19
CA SER A 37 -2.10 4.85 16.41
C SER A 37 -2.20 3.59 17.27
N LYS A 38 -2.21 3.79 18.58
CA LYS A 38 -2.43 2.71 19.56
C LYS A 38 -3.91 2.33 19.60
N ASN A 39 -4.20 1.05 19.77
CA ASN A 39 -5.55 0.51 19.89
C ASN A 39 -6.46 0.90 18.69
N TYR A 40 -5.89 1.06 17.50
CA TYR A 40 -6.63 1.41 16.30
C TYR A 40 -7.38 0.20 15.78
N SER A 41 -8.71 0.28 15.67
CA SER A 41 -9.52 -0.87 15.27
C SER A 41 -9.41 -1.17 13.76
N ILE A 42 -9.75 -2.41 13.37
CA ILE A 42 -9.85 -2.79 11.95
C ILE A 42 -10.84 -1.88 11.21
N SER A 43 -11.96 -1.53 11.87
CA SER A 43 -12.99 -0.65 11.28
C SER A 43 -12.46 0.76 11.04
N ASP A 44 -11.65 1.29 11.95
CA ASP A 44 -11.04 2.61 11.79
C ASP A 44 -9.96 2.61 10.71
N ALA A 45 -9.17 1.54 10.61
CA ALA A 45 -8.22 1.35 9.52
C ALA A 45 -8.94 1.35 8.16
N ILE A 46 -10.04 0.59 8.02
CA ILE A 46 -10.86 0.55 6.81
C ILE A 46 -11.40 1.95 6.46
N ARG A 47 -12.00 2.66 7.43
CA ARG A 47 -12.51 4.02 7.23
C ARG A 47 -11.41 4.98 6.76
N ARG A 48 -10.23 4.89 7.37
CA ARG A 48 -9.07 5.71 6.98
C ARG A 48 -8.67 5.41 5.55
N ILE A 49 -8.49 4.15 5.17
CA ILE A 49 -8.16 3.72 3.80
C ILE A 49 -9.16 4.30 2.79
N ILE A 50 -10.47 4.11 3.02
CA ILE A 50 -11.53 4.61 2.13
C ILE A 50 -11.46 6.14 1.94
N SER A 51 -11.03 6.87 2.96
CA SER A 51 -10.92 8.34 2.89
C SER A 51 -9.80 8.85 1.98
N TYR A 52 -8.87 7.96 1.57
CA TYR A 52 -7.76 8.28 0.66
C TYR A 52 -7.88 7.59 -0.70
N GLY A 53 -8.51 6.42 -0.79
CA GLY A 53 -8.75 5.72 -2.06
C GLY A 53 -9.21 4.28 -1.91
N THR A 54 -9.24 3.54 -3.02
CA THR A 54 -9.55 2.10 -3.03
C THR A 54 -8.26 1.30 -3.01
N PRO A 55 -8.00 0.46 -1.99
CA PRO A 55 -6.77 -0.32 -1.96
C PRO A 55 -6.79 -1.37 -3.06
N LEU A 56 -5.83 -1.32 -3.96
CA LEU A 56 -5.63 -2.30 -5.02
C LEU A 56 -4.74 -3.45 -4.54
N ILE A 57 -3.70 -3.09 -3.78
CA ILE A 57 -2.72 -4.01 -3.20
C ILE A 57 -2.63 -3.71 -1.70
N VAL A 58 -2.62 -4.76 -0.89
CA VAL A 58 -2.36 -4.70 0.55
C VAL A 58 -1.11 -5.50 0.86
N ALA A 59 -0.21 -4.95 1.67
CA ALA A 59 1.08 -5.52 1.99
C ALA A 59 1.38 -5.45 3.49
N SER A 60 2.24 -6.36 3.95
CA SER A 60 2.86 -6.35 5.28
C SER A 60 4.35 -6.66 5.10
N ASP A 61 5.17 -6.24 6.05
CA ASP A 61 6.61 -6.40 6.09
C ASP A 61 7.06 -7.77 6.62
N VAL A 62 6.12 -8.62 7.04
CA VAL A 62 6.37 -9.96 7.59
C VAL A 62 5.65 -11.06 6.82
N THR A 63 6.23 -12.26 6.87
CA THR A 63 5.63 -13.52 6.39
C THR A 63 5.57 -14.55 7.53
N PRO A 64 4.48 -15.34 7.67
CA PRO A 64 3.26 -15.29 6.88
C PRO A 64 2.46 -13.99 7.11
N THR A 65 1.70 -13.56 6.10
CA THR A 65 0.92 -12.31 6.20
C THR A 65 -0.05 -12.38 7.40
N PRO A 66 -0.05 -11.36 8.30
CA PRO A 66 -0.86 -11.38 9.50
C PRO A 66 -2.37 -11.41 9.23
N SER A 67 -3.13 -12.00 10.16
CA SER A 67 -4.58 -12.22 10.00
C SER A 67 -5.38 -10.92 9.83
N MET A 68 -4.98 -9.84 10.50
CA MET A 68 -5.58 -8.51 10.35
C MET A 68 -5.44 -7.99 8.92
N VAL A 69 -4.24 -8.11 8.34
CA VAL A 69 -3.94 -7.68 6.97
C VAL A 69 -4.77 -8.46 5.96
N LYS A 70 -4.87 -9.79 6.14
CA LYS A 70 -5.74 -10.66 5.34
C LYS A 70 -7.22 -10.26 5.42
N LYS A 71 -7.72 -9.94 6.63
CA LYS A 71 -9.11 -9.47 6.82
C LYS A 71 -9.36 -8.16 6.08
N ILE A 72 -8.45 -7.19 6.21
CA ILE A 72 -8.58 -5.89 5.54
C ILE A 72 -8.58 -6.06 4.01
N SER A 73 -7.62 -6.83 3.46
CA SER A 73 -7.61 -7.13 2.02
C SER A 73 -8.92 -7.76 1.54
N LYS A 74 -9.46 -8.74 2.30
CA LYS A 74 -10.72 -9.40 1.94
C LYS A 74 -11.90 -8.43 1.88
N VAL A 75 -11.99 -7.48 2.82
CA VAL A 75 -13.05 -6.45 2.82
C VAL A 75 -13.03 -5.63 1.53
N PHE A 76 -11.85 -5.34 1.01
CA PHE A 76 -11.69 -4.53 -0.21
C PHE A 76 -11.57 -5.35 -1.50
N SER A 77 -11.56 -6.69 -1.41
CA SER A 77 -11.19 -7.57 -2.53
C SER A 77 -9.84 -7.17 -3.17
N SER A 78 -8.91 -6.70 -2.35
CA SER A 78 -7.57 -6.28 -2.78
C SER A 78 -6.62 -7.46 -2.87
N HIS A 79 -5.67 -7.40 -3.80
CA HIS A 79 -4.60 -8.39 -3.88
C HIS A 79 -3.67 -8.28 -2.66
N ILE A 80 -3.34 -9.41 -2.03
CA ILE A 80 -2.33 -9.46 -0.95
C ILE A 80 -0.97 -9.66 -1.58
N HIS A 81 -0.03 -8.76 -1.30
CA HIS A 81 1.36 -8.98 -1.62
C HIS A 81 2.00 -9.87 -0.55
N GLU A 82 2.21 -11.15 -0.85
CA GLU A 82 2.92 -12.07 0.03
C GLU A 82 4.43 -12.00 -0.17
N LEU A 83 5.17 -12.01 0.94
CA LEU A 83 6.62 -12.07 0.96
C LEU A 83 7.11 -13.52 1.05
N SER A 84 8.21 -13.83 0.37
CA SER A 84 8.93 -15.10 0.56
C SER A 84 9.64 -15.15 1.91
N GLU A 85 10.11 -14.01 2.41
CA GLU A 85 10.78 -13.84 3.68
C GLU A 85 10.43 -12.48 4.30
N SER A 86 10.41 -12.40 5.63
CA SER A 86 10.14 -11.14 6.34
C SER A 86 11.28 -10.14 6.09
N LEU A 87 10.93 -8.86 5.95
CA LEU A 87 11.92 -7.81 5.75
C LEU A 87 12.75 -7.59 7.02
N SER A 88 14.08 -7.54 6.86
CA SER A 88 15.00 -7.12 7.92
C SER A 88 14.84 -5.63 8.23
N THR A 89 15.32 -5.21 9.41
CA THR A 89 15.28 -3.79 9.81
C THR A 89 16.07 -2.92 8.83
N GLU A 90 17.21 -3.41 8.36
CA GLU A 90 18.10 -2.75 7.42
C GLU A 90 17.42 -2.53 6.07
N GLU A 91 16.70 -3.54 5.56
CA GLU A 91 15.91 -3.44 4.33
C GLU A 91 14.78 -2.41 4.46
N LYS A 92 14.05 -2.42 5.58
CA LYS A 92 12.99 -1.45 5.84
C LYS A 92 13.54 -0.03 5.80
N ILE A 93 14.64 0.22 6.52
CA ILE A 93 15.33 1.51 6.52
C ILE A 93 15.81 1.90 5.10
N ALA A 94 16.38 0.96 4.35
CA ALA A 94 16.88 1.23 3.01
C ALA A 94 15.76 1.61 2.04
N LEU A 95 14.59 0.97 2.15
CA LEU A 95 13.40 1.28 1.34
C LEU A 95 12.86 2.67 1.65
N THR A 96 12.83 3.07 2.92
CA THR A 96 12.21 4.33 3.37
C THR A 96 13.13 5.55 3.31
N LYS A 97 14.33 5.44 2.73
CA LYS A 97 15.31 6.53 2.61
C LYS A 97 15.09 7.49 1.43
N GLY A 98 14.12 7.21 0.56
CA GLY A 98 13.83 8.04 -0.62
C GLY A 98 13.23 9.41 -0.29
N GLU A 99 13.34 10.35 -1.23
CA GLU A 99 12.77 11.70 -1.10
C GLU A 99 11.25 11.66 -0.95
N GLY A 100 10.71 12.44 -0.01
CA GLY A 100 9.27 12.53 0.28
C GLY A 100 8.73 11.42 1.20
N TYR A 101 9.54 10.46 1.60
CA TYR A 101 9.15 9.43 2.57
C TYR A 101 9.44 9.91 4.00
N GLU A 102 8.39 10.28 4.72
CA GLU A 102 8.46 10.71 6.11
C GLU A 102 7.71 9.73 7.01
N TYR A 103 8.30 9.42 8.16
CA TYR A 103 7.70 8.60 9.20
C TYR A 103 8.21 9.06 10.57
N ARG A 104 7.41 8.85 11.62
CA ARG A 104 7.71 9.35 12.98
C ARG A 104 8.16 8.27 13.95
N ASN A 105 7.92 7.01 13.62
CA ASN A 105 8.27 5.88 14.48
C ASN A 105 8.42 4.59 13.67
N VAL A 106 8.81 3.51 14.35
CA VAL A 106 9.07 2.20 13.73
C VAL A 106 7.84 1.60 13.07
N HIS A 107 6.63 1.83 13.59
CA HIS A 107 5.40 1.28 13.02
C HIS A 107 5.04 1.95 11.69
N GLU A 108 5.23 3.27 11.62
CA GLU A 108 5.08 4.03 10.38
C GLU A 108 6.13 3.63 9.34
N ARG A 109 7.38 3.44 9.76
CA ARG A 109 8.46 2.96 8.89
C ARG A 109 8.13 1.58 8.33
N ASP A 110 7.70 0.66 9.18
CA ASP A 110 7.48 -0.75 8.79
C ASP A 110 6.28 -0.86 7.84
N ALA A 111 5.20 -0.12 8.11
CA ALA A 111 4.08 0.00 7.17
C ALA A 111 4.50 0.64 5.83
N LEU A 112 5.31 1.71 5.87
CA LEU A 112 5.82 2.37 4.66
C LEU A 112 6.75 1.44 3.87
N ALA A 113 7.64 0.73 4.53
CA ALA A 113 8.52 -0.26 3.92
C ALA A 113 7.73 -1.37 3.22
N ALA A 114 6.66 -1.89 3.86
CA ALA A 114 5.78 -2.89 3.26
C ALA A 114 5.17 -2.42 1.93
N CYS A 115 4.62 -1.20 1.89
CA CYS A 115 4.00 -0.67 0.67
C CYS A 115 5.03 -0.33 -0.41
N LEU A 116 6.22 0.17 -0.05
CA LEU A 116 7.31 0.47 -0.98
C LEU A 116 7.91 -0.79 -1.58
N TYR A 117 8.06 -1.84 -0.78
CA TYR A 117 8.50 -3.15 -1.25
C TYR A 117 7.51 -3.69 -2.29
N ALA A 118 6.22 -3.69 -1.97
CA ALA A 118 5.17 -4.08 -2.91
C ALA A 118 5.25 -3.23 -4.19
N PHE A 119 5.27 -1.90 -4.07
CA PHE A 119 5.38 -1.01 -5.23
C PHE A 119 6.57 -1.35 -6.11
N LYS A 120 7.77 -1.59 -5.54
CA LYS A 120 8.97 -1.95 -6.31
C LYS A 120 8.75 -3.22 -7.13
N ARG A 121 7.99 -4.20 -6.61
CA ARG A 121 7.64 -5.44 -7.32
C ARG A 121 6.70 -5.21 -8.51
N TYR A 122 5.75 -4.28 -8.38
CA TYR A 122 4.76 -3.96 -9.43
C TYR A 122 5.18 -2.81 -10.36
N LYS A 123 6.18 -2.00 -10.00
CA LYS A 123 6.64 -0.82 -10.76
C LYS A 123 6.89 -1.11 -12.24
N LYS A 124 7.60 -2.21 -12.54
CA LYS A 124 7.87 -2.62 -13.94
C LYS A 124 6.58 -2.94 -14.69
N LYS A 125 5.64 -3.64 -14.04
CA LYS A 125 4.34 -3.99 -14.63
C LYS A 125 3.49 -2.75 -14.87
N PHE A 126 3.41 -1.84 -13.89
CA PHE A 126 2.71 -0.55 -14.05
C PHE A 126 3.30 0.33 -15.15
N ALA A 127 4.62 0.38 -15.28
CA ALA A 127 5.28 1.09 -16.37
C ALA A 127 4.98 0.47 -17.74
N GLN A 128 4.95 -0.86 -17.83
CA GLN A 128 4.60 -1.56 -19.06
C GLN A 128 3.14 -1.31 -19.45
N VAL A 129 2.21 -1.37 -18.49
CA VAL A 129 0.80 -1.02 -18.71
C VAL A 129 0.70 0.40 -19.25
N ARG A 130 1.29 1.39 -18.55
CA ARG A 130 1.29 2.79 -19.00
C ARG A 130 1.82 2.98 -20.42
N LYS A 131 2.85 2.25 -20.82
CA LYS A 131 3.41 2.33 -22.18
C LYS A 131 2.46 1.75 -23.24
N LYS A 132 1.65 0.74 -22.89
CA LYS A 132 0.74 0.04 -23.79
C LYS A 132 -0.67 0.62 -23.82
N THR A 133 -1.05 1.39 -22.81
CA THR A 133 -2.36 2.04 -22.73
C THR A 133 -2.44 3.22 -23.70
N PRO A 134 -3.43 3.25 -24.62
CA PRO A 134 -3.70 4.40 -25.48
C PRO A 134 -4.01 5.69 -24.66
N PRO A 135 -3.72 6.89 -25.20
CA PRO A 135 -3.93 8.15 -24.48
C PRO A 135 -5.37 8.43 -24.02
N ASP A 136 -6.36 7.86 -24.72
CA ASP A 136 -7.80 8.00 -24.46
C ASP A 136 -8.34 7.01 -23.41
N VAL A 137 -7.50 6.09 -22.92
CA VAL A 137 -7.87 5.06 -21.96
C VAL A 137 -7.32 5.39 -20.57
N ASP A 138 -8.15 5.22 -19.54
CA ASP A 138 -7.74 5.41 -18.15
C ASP A 138 -6.70 4.37 -17.71
N VAL A 139 -5.43 4.81 -17.65
CA VAL A 139 -4.30 3.95 -17.30
C VAL A 139 -4.38 3.39 -15.88
N GLU A 140 -4.98 4.09 -14.92
CA GLU A 140 -5.12 3.57 -13.56
C GLU A 140 -6.10 2.40 -13.52
N GLU A 141 -7.19 2.49 -14.28
CA GLU A 141 -8.15 1.40 -14.40
C GLU A 141 -7.53 0.16 -15.07
N VAL A 142 -6.75 0.36 -16.14
CA VAL A 142 -6.02 -0.75 -16.77
C VAL A 142 -5.02 -1.39 -15.80
N LYS A 143 -4.28 -0.59 -15.02
CA LYS A 143 -3.40 -1.12 -13.97
C LYS A 143 -4.20 -1.95 -12.95
N ALA A 144 -5.38 -1.47 -12.53
CA ALA A 144 -6.23 -2.19 -11.58
C ALA A 144 -6.73 -3.53 -12.12
N LEU A 145 -7.22 -3.56 -13.37
CA LEU A 145 -7.65 -4.78 -14.04
C LEU A 145 -6.51 -5.80 -14.15
N VAL A 146 -5.32 -5.33 -14.49
CA VAL A 146 -4.12 -6.18 -14.60
C VAL A 146 -3.74 -6.80 -13.25
N ILE A 147 -3.94 -6.11 -12.12
CA ILE A 147 -3.67 -6.69 -10.79
C ILE A 147 -4.78 -7.66 -10.38
N LYS A 148 -6.06 -7.31 -10.62
CA LYS A 148 -7.21 -8.17 -10.29
C LYS A 148 -7.23 -9.47 -11.10
N GLY A 149 -6.79 -9.42 -12.36
CA GLY A 149 -6.72 -10.57 -13.26
C GLY A 149 -5.54 -11.51 -13.06
N VAL A 150 -4.65 -11.27 -12.08
CA VAL A 150 -3.52 -12.17 -11.73
C VAL A 150 -3.96 -13.30 -10.78
N SER A 151 -5.26 -13.65 -10.77
CA SER A 151 -5.77 -14.78 -9.99
C SER A 151 -5.52 -16.11 -10.68
#